data_AF-Q5YSU4-F1
#
_entry.id   AF-Q5YSU4-F1
#
_cell.length_a   1.000
_cell.length_b   1.000
_cell.length_c   1.000
_cell.angle_alpha   90.00
_cell.angle_beta   90.00
_cell.angle_gamma   90.00
#
_symmetry.space_group_name_H-M   'P 1'
#
loop_
_entity.id
_entity.type
_entity.pdbx_description
1 polymer ?
#
loop_
_entity_poly.entity_id
_entity_poly.type
_entity_poly.pdbx_seq_one_letter_code
_entity_poly.pdbx_strand_id
1 'polypeptide(L)'
;MGTARYETGHVEGWEPAVTNDLWGHRERPKLVWVRLDAIMVRNPGLPIRNNTAGVDMSGEVPGLLHGWIPTAKGDWMGLVNFDVRYADGRPLRLRQQLVPSYALRERVEPESK
;
A
#
# COMPACT_ATOMS: atom_id res chain seq x y z
N MET A 1 27.16 -18.97 -19.54
CA MET A 1 25.77 -18.50 -19.34
C MET A 1 25.27 -19.15 -18.05
N GLY A 2 25.62 -18.55 -16.90
CA GLY A 2 25.33 -19.11 -15.58
C GLY A 2 24.06 -18.51 -15.02
N THR A 3 23.05 -19.35 -14.73
CA THR A 3 21.87 -18.94 -13.98
C THR A 3 22.29 -18.70 -12.53
N ALA A 4 22.41 -17.44 -12.13
CA ALA A 4 22.56 -17.09 -10.72
C ALA A 4 21.27 -17.50 -9.99
N ARG A 5 21.39 -18.45 -9.07
CA ARG A 5 20.37 -18.72 -8.07
C ARG A 5 20.50 -17.60 -7.04
N TYR A 6 19.55 -16.67 -7.03
CA TYR A 6 19.49 -15.65 -6.00
C TYR A 6 18.83 -16.27 -4.78
N GLU A 7 19.62 -16.40 -3.71
CA GLU A 7 19.11 -16.80 -2.40
C GLU A 7 18.16 -15.73 -1.88
N THR A 8 16.98 -16.15 -1.46
CA THR A 8 15.95 -15.31 -0.85
C THR A 8 16.42 -14.90 0.54
N GLY A 9 17.25 -13.86 0.62
CA GLY A 9 17.55 -13.18 1.88
C GLY A 9 16.28 -12.55 2.41
N HIS A 10 15.83 -12.97 3.59
CA HIS A 10 14.86 -12.23 4.36
C HIS A 10 15.53 -10.92 4.81
N VAL A 11 15.22 -9.83 4.11
CA VAL A 11 15.64 -8.48 4.49
C VAL A 11 14.64 -7.91 5.48
N GLU A 12 15.14 -7.47 6.63
CA GLU A 12 14.38 -6.76 7.65
C GLU A 12 14.00 -5.37 7.09
N GLY A 13 12.82 -5.30 6.45
CA GLY A 13 12.29 -4.15 5.74
C GLY A 13 11.10 -4.59 4.88
N TRP A 14 10.05 -3.77 4.76
CA TRP A 14 8.75 -4.11 4.11
C TRP A 14 8.82 -4.14 2.57
N GLU A 15 9.92 -4.68 2.04
CA GLU A 15 10.15 -4.95 0.63
C GLU A 15 9.60 -6.35 0.28
N PRO A 16 9.10 -6.58 -0.95
CA PRO A 16 8.64 -7.91 -1.33
C PRO A 16 9.75 -8.94 -1.19
N ALA A 17 9.38 -10.19 -0.94
CA ALA A 17 10.33 -11.31 -1.06
C ALA A 17 10.77 -11.41 -2.53
N VAL A 18 11.94 -10.82 -2.83
CA VAL A 18 12.44 -10.57 -4.19
C VAL A 18 12.62 -11.90 -4.91
N THR A 19 11.63 -12.30 -5.69
CA THR A 19 11.73 -13.45 -6.60
C THR A 19 11.84 -13.02 -8.05
N ASN A 20 11.45 -11.77 -8.40
CA ASN A 20 11.64 -11.20 -9.74
C ASN A 20 11.37 -9.68 -9.75
N ASP A 21 12.42 -8.86 -9.74
CA ASP A 21 12.38 -7.40 -9.83
C ASP A 21 11.90 -6.89 -11.21
N LEU A 22 11.82 -7.78 -12.22
CA LEU A 22 11.42 -7.41 -13.59
C LEU A 22 9.91 -7.50 -13.85
N TRP A 23 9.15 -8.35 -13.14
CA TRP A 23 7.78 -8.73 -13.55
C TRP A 23 6.68 -8.52 -12.51
N GLY A 24 6.99 -7.86 -11.39
CA GLY A 24 6.05 -7.77 -10.26
C GLY A 24 5.88 -9.12 -9.55
N HIS A 25 5.38 -9.05 -8.31
CA HIS A 25 5.28 -10.20 -7.43
C HIS A 25 3.85 -10.37 -6.94
N ARG A 26 3.19 -11.47 -7.30
CA ARG A 26 1.87 -11.80 -6.78
C ARG A 26 2.01 -12.53 -5.45
N GLU A 27 1.35 -12.03 -4.42
CA GLU A 27 1.39 -12.61 -3.08
C GLU A 27 0.05 -13.26 -2.72
N ARG A 28 0.07 -14.12 -1.69
CA ARG A 28 -1.17 -14.45 -0.98
C ARG A 28 -1.73 -13.17 -0.37
N PRO A 29 -3.06 -12.96 -0.35
CA PRO A 29 -3.64 -11.78 0.24
C PRO A 29 -3.18 -11.57 1.69
N LYS A 30 -2.58 -10.41 1.99
CA LYS A 30 -2.10 -10.02 3.32
C LYS A 30 -2.89 -8.84 3.87
N LEU A 31 -3.22 -8.91 5.16
CA LEU A 31 -3.89 -7.82 5.86
C LEU A 31 -2.89 -6.69 6.11
N VAL A 32 -3.30 -5.46 5.77
CA VAL A 32 -2.44 -4.27 5.91
C VAL A 32 -3.21 -3.11 6.51
N TRP A 33 -2.49 -2.22 7.17
CA TRP A 33 -2.87 -0.84 7.38
C TRP A 33 -2.42 -0.01 6.18
N VAL A 34 -3.31 0.82 5.65
CA VAL A 34 -3.06 1.76 4.55
C VAL A 34 -3.05 3.16 5.13
N ARG A 35 -1.90 3.84 5.06
CA ARG A 35 -1.69 5.21 5.52
C ARG A 35 -2.17 6.21 4.49
N LEU A 36 -3.38 6.75 4.67
CA LEU A 36 -4.00 7.66 3.70
C LEU A 36 -3.28 9.02 3.63
N ASP A 37 -2.74 9.47 4.76
CA ASP A 37 -1.97 10.71 4.90
C ASP A 37 -0.62 10.66 4.17
N ALA A 38 -0.01 9.47 4.06
CA ALA A 38 1.20 9.24 3.29
C ALA A 38 0.94 9.12 1.78
N ILE A 39 -0.29 8.74 1.37
CA ILE A 39 -0.70 8.69 -0.05
C ILE A 39 -1.05 10.09 -0.54
N MET A 40 -1.87 10.82 0.20
CA MET A 40 -2.33 12.17 -0.16
C MET A 40 -1.53 13.23 0.59
N VAL A 41 -0.28 13.43 0.15
CA VAL A 41 0.58 14.47 0.73
C VAL A 41 0.09 15.85 0.29
N ARG A 42 -0.27 16.67 1.28
CA ARG A 42 -0.67 18.05 1.02
C ARG A 42 0.55 18.94 0.83
N ASN A 43 0.53 19.79 -0.21
CA ASN A 43 1.47 20.89 -0.30
C ASN A 43 1.11 21.98 0.74
N PRO A 44 1.97 22.28 1.72
CA PRO A 44 1.67 23.24 2.78
C PRO A 44 1.55 24.69 2.26
N GLY A 45 2.10 24.99 1.07
CA GLY A 45 2.04 26.31 0.46
C GLY A 45 0.74 26.61 -0.30
N LEU A 46 -0.19 25.65 -0.40
CA LEU A 46 -1.44 25.84 -1.14
C LEU A 46 -2.63 26.12 -0.21
N PRO A 47 -3.52 27.07 -0.58
CA PRO A 47 -4.74 27.35 0.18
C PRO A 47 -5.61 26.12 0.42
N ILE A 48 -6.26 26.09 1.58
CA ILE A 48 -7.20 25.03 1.94
C ILE A 48 -8.59 25.37 1.44
N ARG A 49 -9.13 24.53 0.56
CA ARG A 49 -10.56 24.52 0.22
C ARG A 49 -11.20 23.30 0.86
N ASN A 50 -12.12 23.54 1.79
CA ASN A 50 -12.90 22.47 2.39
C ASN A 50 -14.04 22.07 1.44
N ASN A 51 -14.04 20.80 1.04
CA ASN A 51 -15.12 20.18 0.29
C ASN A 51 -15.74 19.09 1.17
N THR A 52 -16.94 19.33 1.69
CA THR A 52 -17.67 18.38 2.54
C THR A 52 -18.11 17.11 1.80
N ALA A 53 -18.09 17.14 0.46
CA ALA A 53 -18.31 15.97 -0.39
C ALA A 53 -17.00 15.35 -0.90
N GLY A 54 -15.85 15.74 -0.35
CA GLY A 54 -14.54 15.17 -0.68
C GLY A 54 -14.27 13.85 0.03
N VAL A 55 -13.32 13.06 -0.47
CA VAL A 55 -12.83 11.85 0.20
C VAL A 55 -11.98 12.25 1.41
N ASP A 56 -12.23 11.63 2.55
CA ASP A 56 -11.40 11.74 3.74
C ASP A 56 -10.16 10.85 3.58
N MET A 57 -9.00 11.49 3.48
CA MET A 57 -7.70 10.87 3.30
C MET A 57 -6.84 10.95 4.57
N SER A 58 -7.47 11.06 5.74
CA SER A 58 -6.76 11.12 7.02
C SER A 58 -6.55 9.73 7.64
N GLY A 59 -5.46 9.57 8.40
CA GLY A 59 -5.20 8.41 9.23
C GLY A 59 -4.91 7.10 8.48
N GLU A 60 -5.23 5.98 9.13
CA GLU A 60 -5.01 4.63 8.61
C GLU A 60 -6.33 3.88 8.44
N VAL A 61 -6.44 3.09 7.37
CA VAL A 61 -7.58 2.20 7.12
C VAL A 61 -7.11 0.77 6.86
N PRO A 62 -7.93 -0.25 7.19
CA PRO A 62 -7.58 -1.61 6.86
C PRO A 62 -7.68 -1.87 5.35
N GLY A 63 -6.73 -2.66 4.84
CA GLY A 63 -6.68 -3.07 3.45
C GLY A 63 -6.24 -4.53 3.29
N LEU A 64 -6.30 -4.99 2.04
CA LEU A 64 -5.87 -6.31 1.60
C LEU A 64 -4.91 -6.18 0.42
N LEU A 65 -3.65 -6.53 0.63
CA LEU A 65 -2.57 -6.50 -0.37
C LEU A 65 -2.56 -7.79 -1.19
N HIS A 66 -2.55 -7.68 -2.52
CA HIS A 66 -2.58 -8.81 -3.46
C HIS A 66 -1.24 -9.07 -4.18
N GLY A 67 -0.34 -8.10 -4.15
CA GLY A 67 0.95 -8.20 -4.82
C GLY A 67 1.65 -6.85 -4.94
N TRP A 68 2.82 -6.89 -5.55
CA TRP A 68 3.75 -5.78 -5.66
C TRP A 68 4.12 -5.53 -7.11
N ILE A 69 4.26 -4.25 -7.46
CA ILE A 69 4.71 -3.79 -8.76
C ILE A 69 5.96 -2.92 -8.56
N PRO A 70 7.10 -3.25 -9.19
CA PRO A 70 8.31 -2.44 -9.11
C PRO A 70 8.10 -1.15 -9.90
N THR A 71 8.63 -0.06 -9.38
CA THR A 71 8.71 1.21 -10.10
C THR A 71 10.03 1.32 -10.84
N ALA A 72 10.10 2.17 -11.87
CA ALA A 72 11.33 2.41 -12.61
C ALA A 72 12.48 3.03 -11.77
N LYS A 73 12.18 3.54 -10.57
CA LYS A 73 13.16 4.15 -9.66
C LYS A 73 13.61 3.21 -8.54
N GLY A 74 13.17 1.96 -8.52
CA GLY A 74 13.54 0.96 -7.52
C GLY A 74 12.61 0.89 -6.31
N ASP A 75 11.62 1.78 -6.19
CA ASP A 75 10.55 1.66 -5.19
C ASP A 75 9.53 0.60 -5.59
N TRP A 76 8.66 0.21 -4.66
CA TRP A 76 7.58 -0.76 -4.88
C TRP A 76 6.20 -0.16 -4.62
N MET A 77 5.22 -0.61 -5.41
CA MET A 77 3.80 -0.27 -5.25
C MET A 77 3.01 -1.53 -4.90
N GLY A 78 2.30 -1.53 -3.79
CA GLY A 78 1.37 -2.58 -3.42
C GLY A 78 0.06 -2.45 -4.19
N LEU A 79 -0.47 -3.57 -4.69
CA LEU A 79 -1.79 -3.66 -5.30
C LEU A 79 -2.82 -3.99 -4.22
N VAL A 80 -3.57 -2.99 -3.74
CA VAL A 80 -4.36 -3.08 -2.50
C VAL A 80 -5.85 -2.82 -2.75
N ASN A 81 -6.70 -3.59 -2.07
CA ASN A 81 -8.11 -3.27 -1.88
C ASN A 81 -8.31 -2.63 -0.50
N PHE A 82 -9.00 -1.50 -0.42
CA PHE A 82 -9.33 -0.85 0.87
C PHE A 82 -10.56 0.06 0.73
N ASP A 83 -11.07 0.53 1.87
CA ASP A 83 -12.24 1.40 1.92
C ASP A 83 -11.84 2.75 2.50
N VAL A 84 -12.36 3.81 1.89
CA VAL A 84 -12.32 5.16 2.44
C VAL A 84 -13.73 5.68 2.61
N ARG A 85 -13.87 6.80 3.30
CA ARG A 85 -15.15 7.49 3.43
C ARG A 85 -15.05 8.86 2.79
N TYR A 86 -16.16 9.33 2.26
CA TYR A 86 -16.35 10.75 2.04
C TYR A 86 -16.50 11.47 3.38
N ALA A 87 -16.18 12.75 3.44
CA ALA A 87 -16.36 13.57 4.64
C ALA A 87 -17.84 13.66 5.08
N ASP A 88 -18.79 13.40 4.16
CA ASP A 88 -20.22 13.25 4.45
C ASP A 88 -20.63 11.84 4.93
N GLY A 89 -19.67 10.94 5.12
CA GLY A 89 -19.86 9.59 5.67
C GLY A 89 -20.16 8.50 4.65
N ARG A 90 -20.41 8.83 3.37
CA ARG A 90 -20.63 7.80 2.34
C ARG A 90 -19.38 6.92 2.16
N PRO A 91 -19.52 5.60 1.99
CA PRO A 91 -18.36 4.73 1.76
C PRO A 91 -17.91 4.78 0.29
N LEU A 92 -16.61 4.60 0.07
CA LEU A 92 -16.02 4.38 -1.26
C LEU A 92 -15.11 3.15 -1.21
N ARG A 93 -15.46 2.14 -2.01
CA ARG A 93 -14.70 0.89 -2.16
C ARG A 93 -13.62 1.08 -3.22
N LEU A 94 -12.37 0.98 -2.82
CA LEU A 94 -11.23 1.07 -3.72
C LEU A 94 -10.67 -0.34 -3.98
N ARG A 95 -10.57 -0.70 -5.27
CA ARG A 95 -10.08 -2.01 -5.71
C ARG A 95 -8.79 -1.85 -6.48
N GLN A 96 -7.84 -2.76 -6.23
CA GLN A 96 -6.57 -2.89 -6.93
C GLN A 96 -5.85 -1.55 -7.12
N GLN A 97 -5.87 -0.71 -6.09
CA GLN A 97 -5.15 0.56 -6.11
C GLN A 97 -3.67 0.32 -5.92
N LEU A 98 -2.86 1.13 -6.58
CA LEU A 98 -1.42 1.16 -6.35
C LEU A 98 -1.13 2.08 -5.17
N VAL A 99 -0.57 1.50 -4.11
CA VAL A 99 -0.18 2.20 -2.89
C VAL A 99 1.33 2.09 -2.72
N PRO A 100 2.06 3.19 -2.50
CA PRO A 100 3.49 3.13 -2.24
C PRO A 100 3.80 2.23 -1.04
N SER A 101 4.88 1.44 -1.12
CA SER A 101 5.27 0.51 -0.04
C SER A 101 5.39 1.20 1.33
N TYR A 102 5.92 2.42 1.38
CA TYR A 102 6.05 3.21 2.61
C TYR A 102 4.72 3.61 3.26
N ALA A 103 3.61 3.53 2.51
CA ALA A 103 2.26 3.80 3.01
C ALA A 103 1.53 2.53 3.46
N LEU A 104 2.21 1.37 3.44
CA LEU A 104 1.66 0.09 3.86
C LEU A 104 2.39 -0.41 5.12
N ARG A 105 1.62 -0.99 6.03
CA ARG A 105 2.15 -1.65 7.23
C ARG A 105 1.37 -2.93 7.48
N GLU A 106 2.03 -3.98 7.93
CA GLU A 106 1.33 -5.23 8.24
C GLU A 106 0.28 -5.03 9.32
N ARG A 107 -0.89 -5.64 9.11
CA ARG A 107 -1.92 -5.75 10.13
C ARG A 107 -1.93 -7.17 10.67
N VAL A 108 -1.10 -7.39 11.69
CA VAL A 108 -1.14 -8.62 12.47
C VAL A 108 -2.37 -8.56 13.37
N GLU A 109 -3.32 -9.47 13.17
CA GLU A 109 -4.39 -9.67 14.14
C GLU A 109 -3.80 -10.44 15.34
N PRO A 110 -4.10 -10.03 16.57
CA PRO A 110 -3.60 -10.76 17.73
C PRO A 110 -4.08 -12.21 17.65
N GLU A 111 -3.15 -13.15 17.82
CA GLU A 111 -3.48 -14.57 17.91
C GLU A 111 -4.57 -14.75 18.97
N SER A 112 -5.71 -15.29 18.54
CA SER A 112 -6.75 -15.72 19.46
C SER A 112 -6.19 -16.94 20.20
N LYS A 113 -5.85 -16.75 21.47
CA LYS A 113 -5.50 -17.85 22.40
C LYS A 113 -6.68 -18.78 22.62
#